data_AF-A0A972Y5N6-F1
#
_entry.id   AF-A0A972Y5N6-F1
#
_cell.length_a   1.000
_cell.length_b   1.000
_cell.length_c   1.000
_cell.angle_alpha   90.00
_cell.angle_beta   90.00
_cell.angle_gamma   90.00
#
_symmetry.space_group_name_H-M   'P 1'
#
loop_
_entity.id
_entity.type
_entity.pdbx_description
1 polymer ?
#
loop_
_entity_poly.entity_id
_entity_poly.type
_entity_poly.pdbx_seq_one_letter_code
_entity_poly.pdbx_strand_id
1 'polypeptide(L)'
;MRILNTLLLLMIISCGPLVNRQKVILSQELMVNKVLAELQLNQSEIHLYNIQSPQDYLNETILVFAEEESIDDQDRERYTSHIVIVNSITGKINNYFSENSIENGWVSDALFIDEVKVDTTTHKLNETKTAFGVIVRFRNSSQSSPYVEENLSLFMKEDDRLKKVLDTYTIY
;
A
#
# COMPACT_ATOMS: atom_id res chain seq x y z
N MET A 1 -46.96 -65.56 -4.95
CA MET A 1 -46.07 -65.86 -6.10
C MET A 1 -45.98 -64.58 -6.94
N ARG A 2 -44.78 -64.00 -6.99
CA ARG A 2 -44.19 -62.91 -7.83
C ARG A 2 -45.11 -62.27 -8.90
N ILE A 3 -45.08 -60.95 -9.16
CA ILE A 3 -44.10 -60.32 -10.09
C ILE A 3 -44.22 -58.76 -10.04
N LEU A 4 -43.03 -58.12 -10.04
CA LEU A 4 -42.59 -56.78 -10.49
C LEU A 4 -43.28 -55.47 -10.08
N ASN A 5 -42.60 -54.79 -9.14
CA ASN A 5 -42.42 -53.34 -9.12
C ASN A 5 -41.56 -52.88 -10.32
N THR A 6 -41.99 -51.84 -11.03
CA THR A 6 -41.12 -51.04 -11.91
C THR A 6 -41.08 -49.61 -11.37
N LEU A 7 -40.13 -49.35 -10.48
CA LEU A 7 -39.86 -47.99 -9.97
C LEU A 7 -38.86 -47.31 -10.90
N LEU A 8 -39.34 -46.34 -11.68
CA LEU A 8 -38.53 -45.51 -12.56
C LEU A 8 -37.70 -44.53 -11.68
N LEU A 9 -36.40 -44.79 -11.56
CA LEU A 9 -35.47 -43.93 -10.83
C LEU A 9 -35.03 -42.76 -11.76
N LEU A 10 -35.62 -41.58 -11.57
CA LEU A 10 -35.15 -40.35 -12.22
C LEU A 10 -33.88 -39.86 -11.49
N MET A 11 -32.70 -40.11 -12.05
CA MET A 11 -31.48 -39.43 -11.64
C MET A 11 -31.56 -37.96 -12.07
N ILE A 12 -31.85 -37.08 -11.11
CA ILE A 12 -31.69 -35.63 -11.31
C ILE A 12 -30.19 -35.35 -11.18
N ILE A 13 -29.52 -35.19 -12.33
CA ILE A 13 -28.19 -34.58 -12.38
C ILE A 13 -28.38 -33.12 -11.99
N SER A 14 -28.16 -32.77 -10.72
CA SER A 14 -28.09 -31.38 -10.31
C SER A 14 -26.76 -30.82 -10.83
N CYS A 15 -26.79 -30.30 -12.06
CA CYS A 15 -25.79 -29.37 -12.54
C CYS A 15 -25.95 -28.10 -11.70
N GLY A 16 -25.26 -28.05 -10.56
CA GLY A 16 -25.14 -26.82 -9.79
C GLY A 16 -24.49 -25.77 -10.68
N PRO A 17 -25.02 -24.53 -10.74
CA PRO A 17 -24.34 -23.49 -11.49
C PRO A 17 -22.92 -23.36 -10.96
N LEU A 18 -21.95 -23.41 -11.88
CA LEU A 18 -20.58 -23.04 -11.62
C LEU A 18 -20.62 -21.57 -11.16
N VAL A 19 -20.72 -21.34 -9.85
CA VAL A 19 -20.62 -20.00 -9.28
C VAL A 19 -19.19 -19.58 -9.57
N ASN A 20 -19.05 -18.78 -10.62
CA ASN A 20 -17.83 -18.08 -10.94
C ASN A 20 -17.52 -17.24 -9.69
N ARG A 21 -16.59 -17.70 -8.84
CA ARG A 21 -16.08 -16.91 -7.71
C ARG A 21 -15.30 -15.75 -8.33
N GLN A 22 -16.00 -14.70 -8.74
CA GLN A 22 -15.36 -13.41 -8.92
C GLN A 22 -14.76 -13.05 -7.57
N LYS A 23 -13.43 -12.91 -7.58
CA LYS A 23 -12.67 -12.54 -6.40
C LYS A 23 -13.02 -11.08 -6.09
N VAL A 24 -13.83 -10.86 -5.07
CA VAL A 24 -14.25 -9.51 -4.67
C VAL A 24 -13.04 -8.81 -4.04
N ILE A 25 -12.54 -7.78 -4.72
CA ILE A 25 -11.52 -6.87 -4.18
C ILE A 25 -12.22 -5.88 -3.25
N LEU A 26 -11.59 -5.55 -2.12
CA LEU A 26 -12.12 -4.54 -1.20
C LEU A 26 -12.11 -3.17 -1.86
N SER A 27 -13.08 -2.32 -1.52
CA SER A 27 -12.98 -0.90 -1.86
C SER A 27 -11.77 -0.28 -1.18
N GLN A 28 -11.20 0.76 -1.80
CA GLN A 28 -10.05 1.48 -1.24
C GLN A 28 -10.35 2.02 0.16
N GLU A 29 -11.52 2.62 0.36
CA GLU A 29 -11.96 3.11 1.67
C GLU A 29 -11.97 2.02 2.75
N LEU A 30 -12.59 0.87 2.46
CA LEU A 30 -12.66 -0.23 3.42
C LEU A 30 -11.27 -0.83 3.71
N MET A 31 -10.40 -0.85 2.70
CA MET A 31 -9.02 -1.31 2.84
C MET A 31 -8.21 -0.37 3.74
N VAL A 32 -8.25 0.93 3.47
CA VAL A 32 -7.59 1.96 4.29
C VAL A 32 -8.08 1.89 5.73
N ASN A 33 -9.40 1.86 5.95
CA ASN A 33 -9.96 1.82 7.31
C ASN A 33 -9.52 0.56 8.09
N LYS A 34 -9.40 -0.59 7.42
CA LYS A 34 -8.87 -1.81 8.04
C LYS A 34 -7.40 -1.68 8.40
N VAL A 35 -6.58 -1.14 7.49
CA VAL A 35 -5.15 -0.92 7.73
C VAL A 35 -4.94 0.02 8.92
N LEU A 36 -5.64 1.15 8.96
CA LEU A 36 -5.54 2.11 10.07
C LEU A 36 -5.99 1.51 11.40
N ALA A 37 -7.09 0.73 11.39
CA ALA A 37 -7.55 0.04 12.59
C ALA A 37 -6.57 -1.02 13.10
N GLU A 38 -5.94 -1.80 12.19
CA GLU A 38 -4.94 -2.81 12.55
C GLU A 38 -3.66 -2.17 13.13
N LEU A 39 -3.26 -1.01 12.59
CA LEU A 39 -2.11 -0.23 13.07
C LEU A 39 -2.44 0.67 14.27
N GLN A 40 -3.72 0.75 14.69
CA GLN A 40 -4.19 1.60 15.78
C GLN A 40 -3.95 3.10 15.55
N LEU A 41 -4.04 3.54 14.29
CA LEU A 41 -3.82 4.92 13.88
C LEU A 41 -5.13 5.70 13.78
N ASN A 42 -5.08 6.99 14.13
CA ASN A 42 -6.24 7.87 14.08
C ASN A 42 -6.43 8.44 12.67
N GLN A 43 -7.53 8.10 12.00
CA GLN A 43 -7.79 8.54 10.63
C GLN A 43 -7.78 10.06 10.43
N SER A 44 -8.11 10.87 11.45
CA SER A 44 -8.10 12.34 11.32
C SER A 44 -6.70 12.94 11.22
N GLU A 45 -5.66 12.18 11.57
CA GLU A 45 -4.26 12.61 11.59
C GLU A 45 -3.46 12.05 10.41
N ILE A 46 -4.15 11.41 9.45
CA ILE A 46 -3.53 10.68 8.34
C ILE A 46 -3.67 11.43 7.01
N HIS A 47 -2.53 11.61 6.35
CA HIS A 47 -2.41 12.04 4.97
C HIS A 47 -2.22 10.82 4.07
N LEU A 48 -3.27 10.38 3.38
CA LEU A 48 -3.18 9.32 2.38
C LEU A 48 -2.60 9.88 1.08
N TYR A 49 -1.40 9.43 0.69
CA TYR A 49 -0.76 9.91 -0.53
C TYR A 49 -0.95 9.00 -1.73
N ASN A 50 -0.83 7.67 -1.54
CA ASN A 50 -0.85 6.75 -2.67
C ASN A 50 -1.49 5.41 -2.30
N ILE A 51 -2.27 4.86 -3.25
CA ILE A 51 -2.75 3.49 -3.25
C ILE A 51 -2.45 2.92 -4.63
N GLN A 52 -1.53 1.96 -4.69
CA GLN A 52 -1.10 1.36 -5.94
C GLN A 52 -1.22 -0.16 -5.85
N SER A 53 -1.82 -0.80 -6.86
CA SER A 53 -1.80 -2.26 -7.01
C SER A 53 -0.83 -2.60 -8.15
N PRO A 54 0.44 -2.97 -7.85
CA PRO A 54 1.41 -3.32 -8.89
C PRO A 54 0.95 -4.57 -9.65
N GLN A 55 1.18 -4.60 -10.97
CA GLN A 55 0.73 -5.70 -11.81
C GLN A 55 1.35 -7.06 -11.41
N ASP A 56 2.61 -7.04 -10.94
CA ASP A 56 3.36 -8.24 -10.57
C ASP A 56 3.04 -8.72 -9.14
N TYR A 57 2.21 -7.98 -8.39
CA TYR A 57 1.92 -8.20 -6.98
C TYR A 57 0.48 -8.74 -6.84
N LEU A 58 0.35 -10.07 -6.89
CA LEU A 58 -0.96 -10.72 -7.03
C LEU A 58 -1.86 -10.52 -5.78
N ASN A 59 -2.92 -9.73 -5.95
CA ASN A 59 -3.84 -9.30 -4.88
C ASN A 59 -3.15 -8.60 -3.72
N GLU A 60 -2.14 -7.82 -4.05
CA GLU A 60 -1.50 -6.95 -3.10
C GLU A 60 -1.64 -5.51 -3.57
N THR A 61 -1.83 -4.64 -2.60
CA THR A 61 -1.92 -3.20 -2.79
C THR A 61 -0.90 -2.57 -1.85
N ILE A 62 -0.13 -1.62 -2.38
CA ILE A 62 0.80 -0.80 -1.64
C ILE A 62 0.07 0.48 -1.26
N LEU A 63 0.05 0.78 0.03
CA LEU A 63 -0.46 2.04 0.57
C LEU A 63 0.73 2.83 1.09
N VAL A 64 0.75 4.12 0.74
CA VAL A 64 1.71 5.08 1.27
C VAL A 64 0.92 6.24 1.87
N PHE A 65 1.10 6.47 3.16
CA PHE A 65 0.45 7.54 3.90
C PHE A 65 1.38 8.07 4.98
N ALA A 66 1.03 9.20 5.57
CA ALA A 66 1.73 9.76 6.71
C ALA A 66 0.80 10.07 7.87
N GLU A 67 1.34 10.00 9.07
CA GLU A 67 0.75 10.52 10.31
C GLU A 67 1.47 11.83 10.67
N GLU A 68 0.70 12.88 10.98
CA GLU A 68 1.25 14.15 11.44
C GLU A 68 1.83 14.01 12.85
N GLU A 69 3.09 14.39 13.02
CA GLU A 69 3.77 14.35 14.32
C GLU A 69 3.34 15.55 15.16
N SER A 70 2.83 15.29 16.36
CA SER A 70 2.53 16.34 17.34
C SER A 70 3.83 16.97 17.86
N ILE A 71 4.20 18.12 17.30
CA ILE A 71 5.36 18.90 17.72
C ILE A 71 4.95 20.27 18.29
N ASP A 72 5.73 20.78 19.24
CA ASP A 72 5.54 22.11 19.85
C ASP A 72 6.06 23.26 18.95
N ASP A 73 6.60 22.93 17.77
CA ASP A 73 7.15 23.85 16.79
C ASP A 73 6.08 24.15 15.72
N GLN A 74 5.38 25.28 15.86
CA GLN A 74 4.26 25.65 14.97
C GLN A 74 4.69 26.00 13.54
N ASP A 75 5.98 26.19 13.29
CA ASP A 75 6.50 26.65 12.00
C ASP A 75 6.85 25.50 11.05
N ARG A 76 6.72 24.24 11.50
CA ARG A 76 7.11 23.05 10.73
C ARG A 76 6.09 21.95 10.88
N GLU A 77 5.70 21.34 9.76
CA GLU A 77 4.92 20.10 9.79
C GLU A 77 5.89 18.93 9.64
N ARG A 78 5.64 17.85 10.37
CA ARG A 78 6.50 16.66 10.37
C ARG A 78 5.63 15.42 10.22
N TYR A 79 6.13 14.47 9.46
CA TYR A 79 5.35 13.33 9.05
C TYR A 79 6.09 12.02 9.34
N THR A 80 5.47 11.19 10.16
CA THR A 80 5.84 9.78 10.23
C THR A 80 5.26 9.09 9.01
N SER A 81 6.10 8.50 8.17
CA SER A 81 5.68 7.81 6.96
C SER A 81 5.31 6.37 7.26
N HIS A 82 4.32 5.85 6.55
CA HIS A 82 3.87 4.47 6.62
C HIS A 82 3.78 3.90 5.22
N ILE A 83 4.47 2.78 5.01
CA ILE A 83 4.41 1.99 3.77
C ILE A 83 3.87 0.61 4.13
N VAL A 84 2.73 0.27 3.55
CA VAL A 84 1.99 -0.95 3.86
C VAL A 84 1.74 -1.75 2.59
N ILE A 85 2.06 -3.04 2.61
CA ILE A 85 1.54 -3.99 1.62
C ILE A 85 0.39 -4.74 2.27
N VAL A 86 -0.79 -4.61 1.67
CA VAL A 86 -2.02 -5.24 2.16
C VAL A 86 -2.53 -6.24 1.14
N ASN A 87 -3.12 -7.33 1.63
CA ASN A 87 -3.87 -8.25 0.79
C ASN A 87 -5.19 -7.57 0.33
N SER A 88 -5.34 -7.33 -0.97
CA SER A 88 -6.44 -6.53 -1.54
C SER A 88 -7.84 -7.13 -1.36
N ILE A 89 -7.95 -8.39 -0.92
CA ILE A 89 -9.22 -9.10 -0.72
C ILE A 89 -9.62 -9.13 0.74
N THR A 90 -8.65 -9.35 1.62
CA THR A 90 -8.90 -9.53 3.06
C THR A 90 -8.74 -8.23 3.82
N GLY A 91 -7.88 -7.33 3.33
CA GLY A 91 -7.48 -6.11 4.02
C GLY A 91 -6.45 -6.36 5.11
N LYS A 92 -5.91 -7.58 5.21
CA LYS A 92 -4.85 -7.93 6.16
C LYS A 92 -3.52 -7.35 5.71
N ILE A 93 -2.78 -6.76 6.64
CA ILE A 93 -1.40 -6.32 6.41
C ILE A 93 -0.50 -7.55 6.19
N ASN A 94 0.21 -7.56 5.06
CA ASN A 94 1.23 -8.57 4.75
C ASN A 94 2.61 -8.08 5.20
N ASN A 95 2.93 -6.81 4.91
CA ASN A 95 4.22 -6.22 5.23
C ASN A 95 4.03 -4.75 5.60
N TYR A 96 4.82 -4.27 6.54
CA TYR A 96 4.73 -2.91 7.05
C TYR A 96 6.10 -2.33 7.35
N PHE A 97 6.24 -1.03 7.11
CA PHE A 97 7.37 -0.21 7.52
C PHE A 97 6.90 1.20 7.86
N SER A 98 7.53 1.80 8.87
CA SER A 98 7.33 3.19 9.25
C SER A 98 8.63 3.84 9.70
N GLU A 99 8.77 5.13 9.42
CA GLU A 99 9.88 5.97 9.87
C GLU A 99 9.38 7.35 10.23
N ASN A 100 9.96 7.94 11.27
CA ASN A 100 9.65 9.31 11.66
C ASN A 100 10.29 10.33 10.70
N SER A 101 9.89 11.59 10.84
CA SER A 101 10.34 12.73 10.04
C SER A 101 11.86 12.92 10.01
N ILE A 102 12.58 12.54 11.07
CA ILE A 102 14.04 12.66 11.17
C ILE A 102 14.72 11.60 10.29
N GLU A 103 14.16 10.41 10.22
CA GLU A 103 14.71 9.27 9.47
C GLU A 103 14.35 9.33 7.98
N ASN A 104 13.12 9.73 7.66
CA ASN A 104 12.62 9.75 6.27
C ASN A 104 12.84 11.10 5.56
N GLY A 105 13.07 12.19 6.30
CA GLY A 105 13.21 13.55 5.77
C GLY A 105 11.89 14.25 5.40
N TRP A 106 10.74 13.72 5.81
CA TRP A 106 9.40 14.25 5.51
C TRP A 106 9.07 15.38 6.49
N VAL A 107 9.74 16.50 6.26
CA VAL A 107 9.56 17.75 7.00
C VAL A 107 9.06 18.80 6.01
N SER A 108 7.93 19.40 6.34
CA SER A 108 7.39 20.57 5.64
C SER A 108 7.99 21.82 6.29
N ASP A 109 9.12 22.28 5.77
CA ASP A 109 9.79 23.54 6.14
C ASP A 109 10.37 24.15 4.86
N ALA A 110 9.81 25.29 4.43
CA ALA A 110 10.06 25.95 3.13
C ALA A 110 9.78 25.11 1.87
N LEU A 111 9.93 23.79 1.94
CA LEU A 111 9.55 22.77 0.99
C LEU A 111 8.43 21.93 1.60
N PHE A 112 7.41 21.64 0.83
CA PHE A 112 6.33 20.75 1.23
C PHE A 112 6.24 19.56 0.27
N ILE A 113 5.68 18.46 0.77
CA ILE A 113 5.39 17.28 -0.03
C ILE A 113 4.32 17.65 -1.06
N ASP A 114 4.72 17.68 -2.33
CA ASP A 114 3.83 17.94 -3.47
C ASP A 114 3.13 16.65 -3.91
N GLU A 115 3.87 15.53 -3.89
CA GLU A 115 3.39 14.26 -4.38
C GLU A 115 4.19 13.10 -3.76
N VAL A 116 3.52 11.96 -3.57
CA VAL A 116 4.18 10.68 -3.30
C VAL A 116 3.67 9.63 -4.28
N LYS A 117 4.61 8.94 -4.93
CA LYS A 117 4.35 7.91 -5.93
C LYS A 117 4.99 6.59 -5.52
N VAL A 118 4.32 5.51 -5.89
CA VAL A 118 4.93 4.17 -5.88
C VAL A 118 5.52 3.91 -7.26
N ASP A 119 6.84 3.78 -7.33
CA ASP A 119 7.52 3.29 -8.53
C ASP A 119 7.43 1.77 -8.56
N THR A 120 6.56 1.27 -9.45
CA THR A 120 6.35 -0.16 -9.66
C THR A 120 7.39 -0.77 -10.61
N THR A 121 8.37 -0.01 -11.08
CA THR A 121 9.49 -0.57 -11.83
C THR A 121 10.22 -1.58 -10.94
N THR A 122 10.49 -2.76 -11.49
CA THR A 122 11.19 -3.80 -10.73
C THR A 122 12.67 -3.44 -10.57
N HIS A 123 13.06 -3.08 -9.35
CA HIS A 123 14.45 -2.83 -8.99
C HIS A 123 15.11 -4.15 -8.56
N LYS A 124 15.93 -4.74 -9.44
CA LYS A 124 16.64 -6.00 -9.11
C LYS A 124 17.79 -5.71 -8.14
N LEU A 125 17.73 -6.29 -6.94
CA LEU A 125 18.82 -6.22 -5.96
C LEU A 125 19.82 -7.35 -6.18
N ASN A 126 19.31 -8.53 -6.55
CA ASN A 126 20.08 -9.69 -7.01
C ASN A 126 19.17 -10.60 -7.85
N GLU A 127 19.62 -11.82 -8.15
CA GLU A 127 18.89 -12.80 -8.98
C GLU A 127 17.51 -13.21 -8.43
N THR A 128 17.31 -13.10 -7.11
CA THR A 128 16.11 -13.60 -6.41
C THR A 128 15.33 -12.54 -5.65
N LYS A 129 15.93 -11.35 -5.43
CA LYS A 129 15.36 -10.27 -4.63
C LYS A 129 15.13 -9.03 -5.48
N THR A 130 13.92 -8.48 -5.35
CA THR A 130 13.49 -7.25 -6.02
C THR A 130 12.96 -6.26 -5.00
N ALA A 131 13.06 -4.98 -5.33
CA ALA A 131 12.48 -3.88 -4.59
C ALA A 131 11.49 -3.08 -5.46
N PHE A 132 10.62 -2.34 -4.79
CA PHE A 132 9.82 -1.27 -5.39
C PHE A 132 10.27 0.07 -4.82
N GLY A 133 10.02 1.16 -5.56
CA GLY A 133 10.38 2.49 -5.13
C GLY A 133 9.21 3.25 -4.51
N VAL A 134 9.52 4.13 -3.57
CA VAL A 134 8.65 5.24 -3.18
C VAL A 134 9.38 6.52 -3.54
N ILE A 135 8.76 7.33 -4.39
CA ILE A 135 9.29 8.62 -4.83
C ILE A 135 8.49 9.71 -4.12
N VAL A 136 9.19 10.59 -3.42
CA VAL A 136 8.61 11.75 -2.75
C VAL A 136 9.09 12.99 -3.45
N ARG A 137 8.15 13.79 -3.91
CA ARG A 137 8.42 15.02 -4.60
C ARG A 137 8.16 16.20 -3.67
N PHE A 138 9.17 17.02 -3.45
CA PHE A 138 9.10 18.24 -2.67
C PHE A 138 9.08 19.47 -3.56
N ARG A 139 8.35 20.52 -3.16
CA ARG A 139 8.41 21.83 -3.81
C ARG A 139 8.33 22.98 -2.83
N ASN A 140 8.88 24.13 -3.22
CA ASN A 140 8.66 25.37 -2.49
C ASN A 140 7.36 26.08 -2.93
N SER A 141 6.99 27.12 -2.19
CA SER A 141 5.84 27.99 -2.49
C SER A 141 6.17 29.16 -3.43
N SER A 142 7.46 29.41 -3.72
CA SER A 142 7.90 30.54 -4.54
C SER A 142 7.58 30.32 -6.02
N GLN A 143 6.72 31.19 -6.57
CA GLN A 143 6.40 31.15 -8.00
C GLN A 143 7.50 31.75 -8.88
N SER A 144 8.24 32.73 -8.35
CA SER A 144 9.29 33.44 -9.11
C SER A 144 10.59 32.65 -9.20
N SER A 145 10.85 31.76 -8.23
CA SER A 145 12.00 30.86 -8.21
C SER A 145 11.56 29.49 -7.68
N PRO A 146 10.87 28.70 -8.52
CA PRO A 146 10.39 27.40 -8.11
C PRO A 146 11.57 26.46 -7.87
N TYR A 147 11.53 25.77 -6.73
CA TYR A 147 12.44 24.69 -6.40
C TYR A 147 11.66 23.38 -6.32
N VAL A 148 12.26 22.33 -6.85
CA VAL A 148 11.72 20.98 -6.97
C VAL A 148 12.82 20.00 -6.64
N GLU A 149 12.51 19.02 -5.81
CA GLU A 149 13.41 17.91 -5.50
C GLU A 149 12.59 16.61 -5.53
N GLU A 150 13.18 15.55 -6.07
CA GLU A 150 12.62 14.21 -5.99
C GLU A 150 13.55 13.26 -5.26
N ASN A 151 13.01 12.56 -4.27
CA ASN A 151 13.73 11.64 -3.42
C ASN A 151 13.17 10.22 -3.59
N LEU A 152 14.05 9.27 -3.90
CA LEU A 152 13.75 7.85 -4.04
C LEU A 152 14.17 7.09 -2.79
N SER A 153 13.29 6.22 -2.29
CA SER A 153 13.63 5.15 -1.36
C SER A 153 13.22 3.80 -1.96
N LEU A 154 14.00 2.74 -1.69
CA LEU A 154 13.69 1.39 -2.17
C LEU A 154 13.31 0.47 -1.02
N PHE A 155 12.24 -0.30 -1.22
CA PHE A 155 11.70 -1.23 -0.23
C PHE A 155 11.62 -2.64 -0.81
N MET A 156 12.00 -3.61 0.01
CA MET A 156 11.96 -5.04 -0.30
C MET A 156 11.15 -5.77 0.76
N LYS A 157 10.35 -6.74 0.35
CA LYS A 157 9.69 -7.66 1.29
C LYS A 157 10.72 -8.55 1.98
N GLU A 158 10.66 -8.63 3.31
CA GLU A 158 11.45 -9.55 4.12
C GLU A 158 10.50 -10.16 5.15
N ASP A 159 10.07 -11.39 4.90
CA ASP A 159 9.06 -12.11 5.68
C ASP A 159 7.74 -11.33 5.84
N ASP A 160 7.39 -10.94 7.07
CA ASP A 160 6.21 -10.16 7.45
C ASP A 160 6.49 -8.65 7.58
N ARG A 161 7.69 -8.21 7.17
CA ARG A 161 8.12 -6.81 7.24
C ARG A 161 8.53 -6.28 5.87
N LEU A 162 8.58 -4.96 5.75
CA LEU A 162 9.28 -4.29 4.68
C LEU A 162 10.65 -3.86 5.19
N LYS A 163 11.67 -4.06 4.35
CA LYS A 163 13.03 -3.58 4.58
C LYS A 163 13.33 -2.45 3.62
N LYS A 164 13.70 -1.29 4.15
CA LYS A 164 14.31 -0.23 3.36
C LYS A 164 15.73 -0.65 2.98
N VAL A 165 16.00 -0.73 1.68
CA VAL A 165 17.29 -1.18 1.11
C VAL A 165 18.05 -0.06 0.42
N LEU A 166 17.39 1.06 0.13
CA LEU A 166 17.98 2.33 -0.25
C LEU A 166 17.31 3.41 0.60
N ASP A 167 18.11 4.10 1.41
CA ASP A 167 17.69 5.32 2.11
C ASP A 167 17.35 6.42 1.12
N THR A 168 16.77 7.50 1.61
CA THR A 168 16.43 8.69 0.81
C THR A 168 17.59 9.12 -0.08
N TYR A 169 17.41 8.98 -1.39
CA TYR A 169 18.39 9.34 -2.40
C TYR A 169 17.78 10.33 -3.39
N THR A 170 18.36 11.52 -3.48
CA THR A 170 17.92 12.56 -4.41
C THR A 170 18.22 12.14 -5.86
N ILE A 171 17.16 12.07 -6.67
CA ILE A 171 17.25 11.68 -8.08
C ILE A 171 17.12 12.85 -9.05
N TYR A 172 16.68 14.02 -8.57
CA TYR A 172 16.59 15.27 -9.33
C TYR A 172 16.51 16.47 -8.40
#